data_AF-A0A9E1U4K4-F1
#
_entry.id   AF-A0A9E1U4K4-F1
#
_cell.length_a   1.000
_cell.length_b   1.000
_cell.length_c   1.000
_cell.angle_alpha   90.00
_cell.angle_beta   90.00
_cell.angle_gamma   90.00
#
_symmetry.space_group_name_H-M   'P 1'
#
loop_
_entity.id
_entity.type
_entity.pdbx_description
1 polymer ?
#
loop_
_entity_poly.entity_id
_entity_poly.type
_entity_poly.pdbx_seq_one_letter_code
_entity_poly.pdbx_strand_id
1 'polypeptide(L)'
;MKKSFFLFILILISFFFVKPISARTLGAEEISAILNTHSENQLRFRRDFSQKELELSGDFEQLRPQGSDWAFELKSQGNLVNCLINENQAMEFVDTGRGTNIFVTGRIQTVRKNDEDNNKPILELDQCRIRLLSENQAAFIPLEGRWKGCNVRIGKKKYNSKSCSLYMTIRKQSDGYMISDLRRSDGRPIEVVAADFARGTLPEWSTKTLQTGIITSYSCQFKKNNQNSFICEWEEPKREGTINFQRLP
;
A
#
# COMPACT_ATOMS: atom_id res chain seq x y z
N MET A 1 -45.37 -27.19 -7.51
CA MET A 1 -44.18 -26.95 -6.67
C MET A 1 -42.81 -27.03 -7.39
N LYS A 2 -42.69 -27.43 -8.67
CA LYS A 2 -41.37 -27.53 -9.36
C LYS A 2 -40.83 -26.24 -10.00
N LYS A 3 -41.68 -25.26 -10.34
CA LYS A 3 -41.25 -24.02 -11.02
C LYS A 3 -40.58 -22.98 -10.10
N SER A 4 -40.94 -22.97 -8.81
CA SER A 4 -40.39 -22.01 -7.84
C SER A 4 -38.96 -22.36 -7.42
N PHE A 5 -38.61 -23.65 -7.40
CA PHE A 5 -37.26 -24.12 -7.07
C PHE A 5 -36.23 -23.77 -8.16
N PHE A 6 -36.64 -23.81 -9.43
CA PHE A 6 -35.79 -23.43 -10.56
C PHE A 6 -35.43 -21.94 -10.57
N LEU A 7 -36.38 -21.07 -10.17
CA LEU A 7 -36.14 -19.63 -10.05
C LEU A 7 -35.11 -19.33 -8.94
N PHE A 8 -35.20 -20.04 -7.83
CA PHE A 8 -34.29 -19.89 -6.69
C PHE A 8 -32.86 -20.32 -7.05
N ILE A 9 -32.71 -21.40 -7.82
CA ILE A 9 -31.41 -21.87 -8.31
C ILE A 9 -30.81 -20.85 -9.31
N LEU A 10 -31.62 -20.27 -10.20
CA LEU A 10 -31.15 -19.23 -11.13
C LEU A 10 -30.69 -17.94 -10.43
N ILE A 11 -31.40 -17.52 -9.36
CA ILE A 11 -30.98 -16.38 -8.54
C ILE A 11 -29.68 -16.70 -7.80
N LEU A 12 -29.53 -17.90 -7.23
CA LEU A 12 -28.28 -18.32 -6.58
C LEU A 12 -27.10 -18.37 -7.56
N ILE A 13 -27.29 -18.91 -8.77
CA ILE A 13 -26.23 -18.95 -9.79
C ILE A 13 -25.83 -17.53 -10.23
N SER A 14 -26.76 -16.57 -10.24
CA SER A 14 -26.43 -15.16 -10.57
C SER A 14 -25.53 -14.47 -9.52
N PHE A 15 -25.52 -14.95 -8.26
CA PHE A 15 -24.59 -14.49 -7.23
C PHE A 15 -23.21 -15.16 -7.31
N PHE A 16 -23.08 -16.32 -7.96
CA PHE A 16 -21.80 -17.05 -8.09
C PHE A 16 -20.98 -16.67 -9.34
N PHE A 17 -21.54 -15.90 -10.27
CA PHE A 17 -20.87 -15.45 -11.50
C PHE A 17 -20.42 -13.98 -11.50
N VAL A 18 -20.32 -13.36 -10.32
CA VAL A 18 -19.49 -12.15 -10.21
C VAL A 18 -18.04 -12.63 -10.17
N LYS A 19 -17.37 -12.63 -11.33
CA LYS A 19 -15.91 -12.75 -11.39
C LYS A 19 -15.35 -11.81 -10.33
N PRO A 20 -14.45 -12.26 -9.43
CA PRO A 20 -13.72 -11.31 -8.60
C PRO A 20 -13.03 -10.38 -9.60
N ILE A 21 -13.46 -9.11 -9.64
CA ILE A 21 -12.69 -8.09 -10.32
C ILE A 21 -11.39 -8.11 -9.56
N SER A 22 -10.35 -8.70 -10.16
CA SER A 22 -8.99 -8.53 -9.69
C SER A 22 -8.78 -7.03 -9.68
N ALA A 23 -8.97 -6.42 -8.51
CA ALA A 23 -8.80 -5.01 -8.32
C ALA A 23 -7.29 -4.79 -8.44
N ARG A 24 -6.85 -4.49 -9.65
CA ARG A 24 -5.52 -3.96 -9.90
C ARG A 24 -5.42 -2.70 -9.03
N THR A 25 -4.48 -2.71 -8.09
CA THR A 25 -4.10 -1.53 -7.32
C THR A 25 -3.49 -0.56 -8.31
N LEU A 26 -3.97 0.68 -8.29
CA LEU A 26 -3.52 1.73 -9.18
C LEU A 26 -2.26 2.36 -8.63
N GLY A 27 -1.37 2.81 -9.51
CA GLY A 27 -0.12 3.48 -9.15
C GLY A 27 -0.21 5.01 -9.27
N ALA A 28 0.80 5.72 -8.76
CA ALA A 28 0.89 7.17 -8.84
C ALA A 28 0.85 7.70 -10.30
N GLU A 29 1.38 6.93 -11.25
CA GLU A 29 1.37 7.25 -12.69
C GLU A 29 -0.04 7.35 -13.28
N GLU A 30 -1.05 6.79 -12.61
CA GLU A 30 -2.44 6.82 -13.07
C GLU A 30 -3.21 8.06 -12.57
N ILE A 31 -2.65 8.86 -11.65
CA ILE A 31 -3.32 10.03 -11.04
C ILE A 31 -3.82 11.01 -12.11
N SER A 32 -2.98 11.38 -13.07
CA SER A 32 -3.36 12.31 -14.14
C SER A 32 -4.52 11.77 -14.98
N ALA A 33 -4.54 10.46 -15.27
CA ALA A 33 -5.62 9.83 -16.02
C ALA A 33 -6.94 9.79 -15.22
N ILE A 34 -6.85 9.55 -13.91
CA ILE A 34 -7.98 9.58 -12.98
C ILE A 34 -8.61 10.99 -12.97
N LEU A 35 -7.79 12.02 -12.78
CA LEU A 35 -8.24 13.41 -12.72
C LEU A 35 -8.86 13.87 -14.04
N ASN A 36 -8.23 13.56 -15.18
CA ASN A 36 -8.77 13.89 -16.50
C ASN A 36 -10.11 13.21 -16.75
N THR A 37 -10.24 11.92 -16.41
CA THR A 37 -11.49 11.17 -16.59
C THR A 37 -12.62 11.77 -15.76
N HIS A 38 -12.34 12.22 -14.53
CA HIS A 38 -13.33 12.91 -13.70
C HIS A 38 -13.79 14.22 -14.33
N SER A 39 -12.86 15.02 -14.87
CA SER A 39 -13.14 16.29 -15.56
C SER A 39 -14.02 16.10 -16.79
N GLU A 40 -13.72 15.08 -17.60
CA GLU A 40 -14.47 14.77 -18.83
C GLU A 40 -15.84 14.14 -18.55
N ASN A 41 -15.89 13.16 -17.64
CA ASN A 41 -17.09 12.37 -17.41
C ASN A 41 -17.11 11.72 -16.02
N GLN A 42 -17.89 12.31 -15.11
CA GLN A 42 -18.05 11.80 -13.73
C GLN A 42 -18.63 10.38 -13.66
N LEU A 43 -19.52 9.98 -14.58
CA LEU A 43 -20.06 8.61 -14.60
C LEU A 43 -18.98 7.60 -14.98
N ARG A 44 -18.14 7.95 -15.96
CA ARG A 44 -16.99 7.15 -16.36
C ARG A 44 -15.98 7.02 -15.23
N PHE A 45 -15.67 8.11 -14.53
CA PHE A 45 -14.82 8.08 -13.34
C PHE A 45 -15.36 7.14 -12.27
N ARG A 46 -16.65 7.24 -11.94
CA ARG A 46 -17.29 6.37 -10.93
C ARG A 46 -17.19 4.89 -11.30
N ARG A 47 -17.36 4.55 -12.58
CA ARG A 47 -17.25 3.18 -13.09
C ARG A 47 -15.81 2.68 -13.11
N ASP A 48 -14.88 3.53 -13.55
CA ASP A 48 -13.52 3.12 -13.91
C ASP A 48 -12.52 3.25 -12.74
N PHE A 49 -12.77 4.12 -11.76
CA PHE A 49 -11.79 4.45 -10.72
C PHE A 49 -12.35 4.46 -9.30
N SER A 50 -13.58 4.93 -9.08
CA SER A 50 -14.13 4.98 -7.72
C SER A 50 -14.13 3.60 -7.07
N GLN A 51 -13.83 3.56 -5.78
CA GLN A 51 -13.67 2.37 -4.96
C GLN A 51 -12.48 1.46 -5.30
N LYS A 52 -11.62 1.82 -6.27
CA LYS A 52 -10.35 1.13 -6.49
C LYS A 52 -9.29 1.63 -5.51
N GLU A 53 -8.36 0.76 -5.18
CA GLU A 53 -7.20 1.10 -4.37
C GLU A 53 -6.15 1.84 -5.21
N LEU A 54 -5.56 2.88 -4.65
CA LEU A 54 -4.46 3.66 -5.18
C LEU A 54 -3.29 3.61 -4.20
N GLU A 55 -2.10 3.44 -4.74
CA GLU A 55 -0.83 3.41 -4.02
C GLU A 55 0.09 4.47 -4.58
N LEU A 56 0.65 5.31 -3.71
CA LEU A 56 1.51 6.41 -4.12
C LEU A 56 2.48 6.81 -3.02
N SER A 57 3.59 7.42 -3.44
CA SER A 57 4.46 8.20 -2.56
C SER A 57 4.37 9.68 -2.94
N GLY A 58 4.53 10.55 -1.96
CA GLY A 58 4.49 11.99 -2.17
C GLY A 58 4.97 12.77 -0.96
N ASP A 59 5.16 14.06 -1.14
CA ASP A 59 5.63 14.93 -0.08
C ASP A 59 4.44 15.43 0.75
N PHE A 60 4.51 15.30 2.07
CA PHE A 60 3.53 15.85 3.00
C PHE A 60 3.45 17.36 2.83
N GLU A 61 2.25 17.90 2.68
CA GLU A 61 2.04 19.34 2.57
C GLU A 61 1.51 19.93 3.88
N GLN A 62 0.46 19.32 4.44
CA GLN A 62 -0.26 19.79 5.63
C GLN A 62 -1.37 18.84 6.09
N LEU A 63 -1.81 19.02 7.34
CA LEU A 63 -3.06 18.48 7.88
C LEU A 63 -4.11 19.59 7.96
N ARG A 64 -5.33 19.35 7.49
CA ARG A 64 -6.44 20.30 7.56
C ARG A 64 -7.72 19.64 8.09
N PRO A 65 -8.48 20.28 8.99
CA PRO A 65 -9.83 19.80 9.32
C PRO A 65 -10.74 19.80 8.07
N GLN A 66 -11.50 18.73 7.87
CA GLN A 66 -12.46 18.60 6.77
C GLN A 66 -13.76 17.94 7.28
N GLY A 67 -14.72 18.75 7.71
CA GLY A 67 -15.96 18.27 8.29
C GLY A 67 -15.72 17.58 9.64
N SER A 68 -16.13 16.32 9.76
CA SER A 68 -15.85 15.48 10.93
C SER A 68 -14.49 14.75 10.86
N ASP A 69 -13.84 14.79 9.70
CA ASP A 69 -12.57 14.12 9.43
C ASP A 69 -11.43 15.14 9.29
N TRP A 70 -10.23 14.63 9.09
CA TRP A 70 -9.04 15.39 8.76
C TRP A 70 -8.54 14.99 7.38
N ALA A 71 -8.18 15.98 6.57
CA ALA A 71 -7.50 15.79 5.31
C ALA A 71 -5.98 15.81 5.56
N PHE A 72 -5.35 14.65 5.38
CA PHE A 72 -3.90 14.53 5.24
C PHE A 72 -3.54 14.81 3.78
N GLU A 73 -2.98 15.99 3.52
CA GLU A 73 -2.66 16.46 2.18
C GLU A 73 -1.21 16.16 1.82
N LEU A 74 -1.02 15.58 0.65
CA LEU A 74 0.29 15.30 0.08
C LEU A 74 0.34 15.66 -1.41
N LYS A 75 1.55 15.87 -1.91
CA LYS A 75 1.81 16.12 -3.32
C LYS A 75 2.53 14.93 -3.96
N SER A 76 1.91 14.30 -4.96
CA SER A 76 2.46 13.17 -5.70
C SER A 76 2.44 13.45 -7.20
N GLN A 77 3.60 13.32 -7.87
CA GLN A 77 3.76 13.62 -9.30
C GLN A 77 3.20 15.00 -9.72
N GLY A 78 3.30 16.00 -8.84
CA GLY A 78 2.78 17.35 -9.07
C GLY A 78 1.29 17.54 -8.80
N ASN A 79 0.53 16.46 -8.54
CA ASN A 79 -0.89 16.49 -8.20
C ASN A 79 -1.09 16.46 -6.69
N LEU A 80 -2.15 17.12 -6.21
CA LEU A 80 -2.56 17.08 -4.82
C LEU A 80 -3.46 15.87 -4.56
N VAL A 81 -3.19 15.18 -3.46
CA VAL A 81 -3.99 14.06 -2.98
C VAL A 81 -4.33 14.30 -1.52
N ASN A 82 -5.62 14.20 -1.21
CA ASN A 82 -6.11 14.20 0.15
C ASN A 82 -6.46 12.79 0.56
N CYS A 83 -5.97 12.42 1.72
CA CYS A 83 -6.39 11.23 2.42
C CYS A 83 -7.27 11.63 3.61
N LEU A 84 -8.51 11.17 3.62
CA LEU A 84 -9.43 11.40 4.74
C LEU A 84 -9.15 10.40 5.86
N ILE A 85 -8.78 10.93 7.02
CA ILE A 85 -8.47 10.19 8.23
C ILE A 85 -9.26 10.74 9.42
N ASN A 86 -9.47 9.91 10.43
CA ASN A 86 -10.10 10.38 11.66
C ASN A 86 -9.11 11.19 12.52
N GLU A 87 -9.63 11.89 13.52
CA GLU A 87 -8.83 12.71 14.45
C GLU A 87 -7.70 11.93 15.13
N ASN A 88 -7.97 10.71 15.61
CA ASN A 88 -6.93 9.91 16.29
C ASN A 88 -5.73 9.63 15.37
N GLN A 89 -5.99 9.30 14.10
CA GLN A 89 -4.93 9.13 13.11
C GLN A 89 -4.24 10.45 12.78
N ALA A 90 -4.99 11.55 12.65
CA ALA A 90 -4.40 12.87 12.35
C ALA A 90 -3.41 13.31 13.44
N MET A 91 -3.72 13.01 14.71
CA MET A 91 -2.83 13.33 15.84
C MET A 91 -1.48 12.61 15.76
N GLU A 92 -1.37 11.46 15.07
CA GLU A 92 -0.08 10.78 14.85
C GLU A 92 0.86 11.59 13.95
N PHE A 93 0.33 12.53 13.16
CA PHE A 93 1.08 13.27 12.14
C PHE A 93 1.14 14.77 12.38
N VAL A 94 0.65 15.28 13.53
CA VAL A 94 0.58 16.72 13.82
C VAL A 94 1.94 17.43 13.77
N ASP A 95 3.00 16.71 14.14
CA ASP A 95 4.38 17.22 14.14
C ASP A 95 5.13 16.94 12.82
N THR A 96 4.46 16.37 11.81
CA THR A 96 5.09 16.05 10.52
C THR A 96 5.46 17.33 9.80
N GLY A 97 6.73 17.49 9.44
CA GLY A 97 7.20 18.65 8.69
C GLY A 97 6.76 18.60 7.22
N ARG A 98 6.39 19.75 6.65
CA ARG A 98 6.16 19.87 5.19
C ARG A 98 7.39 19.39 4.42
N GLY A 99 7.16 18.67 3.32
CA GLY A 99 8.21 18.05 2.51
C GLY A 99 8.67 16.69 3.04
N THR A 100 8.11 16.19 4.15
CA THR A 100 8.39 14.83 4.60
C THR A 100 7.84 13.85 3.57
N ASN A 101 8.65 12.92 3.10
CA ASN A 101 8.19 11.95 2.13
C ASN A 101 7.27 10.92 2.82
N ILE A 102 6.10 10.68 2.23
CA ILE A 102 5.02 9.86 2.75
C ILE A 102 4.64 8.83 1.72
N PHE A 103 4.37 7.63 2.18
CA PHE A 103 3.69 6.60 1.41
C PHE A 103 2.22 6.50 1.84
N VAL A 104 1.31 6.47 0.87
CA VAL A 104 -0.13 6.33 1.09
C VAL A 104 -0.70 5.23 0.23
N THR A 105 -1.47 4.35 0.88
CA THR A 105 -2.48 3.54 0.19
C THR A 105 -3.84 4.02 0.62
N GLY A 106 -4.79 4.08 -0.31
CA GLY A 106 -6.15 4.50 -0.01
C GLY A 106 -7.09 4.11 -1.12
N ARG A 107 -8.38 4.22 -0.87
CA ARG A 107 -9.41 3.92 -1.87
C ARG A 107 -9.92 5.21 -2.48
N ILE A 108 -9.99 5.25 -3.80
CA ILE A 108 -10.43 6.43 -4.55
C ILE A 108 -11.91 6.70 -4.24
N GLN A 109 -12.17 7.83 -3.61
CA GLN A 109 -13.53 8.27 -3.29
C GLN A 109 -14.06 9.18 -4.40
N THR A 110 -13.42 10.33 -4.59
CA THR A 110 -13.86 11.38 -5.51
C THR A 110 -12.72 12.33 -5.89
N VAL A 111 -13.04 13.38 -6.66
CA VAL A 111 -12.12 14.48 -6.96
C VAL A 111 -12.77 15.79 -6.51
N ARG A 112 -12.11 16.49 -5.60
CA ARG A 112 -12.56 17.78 -5.06
C ARG A 112 -11.96 18.91 -5.88
N LYS A 113 -12.67 20.04 -5.96
CA LYS A 113 -12.08 21.30 -6.43
C LYS A 113 -11.26 21.90 -5.30
N ASN A 114 -10.09 22.45 -5.62
CA ASN A 114 -9.34 23.21 -4.65
C ASN A 114 -9.98 24.61 -4.50
N ASP A 115 -10.28 24.98 -3.25
CA ASP A 115 -10.97 26.23 -2.91
C ASP A 115 -10.14 27.47 -3.28
N GLU A 116 -8.81 27.34 -3.33
CA GLU A 116 -7.88 28.42 -3.69
C GLU A 116 -7.63 28.51 -5.21
N ASP A 117 -7.66 27.36 -5.92
CA ASP A 117 -7.41 27.29 -7.35
C ASP A 117 -8.18 26.14 -7.99
N ASN A 118 -9.33 26.46 -8.60
CA ASN A 118 -10.20 25.47 -9.27
C ASN A 118 -9.50 24.70 -10.41
N ASN A 119 -8.35 25.17 -10.92
CA ASN A 119 -7.57 24.47 -11.93
C ASN A 119 -6.65 23.38 -11.36
N LYS A 120 -6.56 23.26 -10.03
CA LYS A 120 -5.79 22.24 -9.33
C LYS A 120 -6.73 21.29 -8.58
N PRO A 121 -7.36 20.32 -9.27
CA PRO A 121 -8.21 19.35 -8.60
C PRO A 121 -7.41 18.52 -7.60
N ILE A 122 -8.08 18.10 -6.52
CA ILE A 122 -7.49 17.28 -5.47
C ILE A 122 -8.15 15.90 -5.54
N LEU A 123 -7.34 14.86 -5.68
CA LEU A 123 -7.83 13.48 -5.62
C LEU A 123 -8.09 13.11 -4.16
N GLU A 124 -9.31 12.67 -3.84
CA GLU A 124 -9.70 12.34 -2.48
C GLU A 124 -9.76 10.82 -2.29
N LEU A 125 -9.04 10.35 -1.27
CA LEU A 125 -8.96 8.96 -0.85
C LEU A 125 -9.62 8.77 0.50
N ASP A 126 -10.35 7.66 0.66
CA ASP A 126 -10.82 7.17 1.95
C ASP A 126 -10.07 5.90 2.37
N GLN A 127 -10.33 5.44 3.60
CA GLN A 127 -9.76 4.20 4.15
C GLN A 127 -8.24 4.11 4.04
N CYS A 128 -7.56 5.23 4.23
CA CYS A 128 -6.14 5.27 3.95
C CYS A 128 -5.28 4.59 5.01
N ARG A 129 -4.07 4.23 4.58
CA ARG A 129 -2.93 3.93 5.45
C ARG A 129 -1.77 4.83 5.02
N ILE A 130 -1.30 5.64 5.96
CA ILE A 130 -0.27 6.67 5.78
C ILE A 130 0.98 6.23 6.52
N ARG A 131 2.15 6.37 5.91
CA ARG A 131 3.45 6.00 6.52
C ARG A 131 4.53 7.02 6.18
N LEU A 132 5.34 7.37 7.19
CA LEU A 132 6.50 8.26 7.06
C LEU A 132 7.68 7.49 6.45
N LEU A 133 8.21 7.95 5.31
CA LEU A 133 9.39 7.35 4.67
C LEU A 133 10.71 7.80 5.33
N SER A 134 10.64 8.57 6.43
CA SER A 134 11.80 9.12 7.13
C SER A 134 12.29 8.22 8.27
N GLU A 135 13.22 7.29 7.96
CA GLU A 135 14.18 6.77 8.97
C GLU A 135 15.41 6.00 8.39
N ASN A 136 15.53 5.80 7.07
CA ASN A 136 16.60 4.94 6.51
C ASN A 136 17.87 5.67 6.01
N GLN A 137 18.16 6.89 6.47
CA GLN A 137 19.14 7.78 5.84
C GLN A 137 20.64 7.44 6.00
N ALA A 138 21.07 6.32 6.62
CA ALA A 138 22.52 6.06 6.78
C ALA A 138 22.99 4.59 6.72
N ALA A 139 22.15 3.63 6.34
CA ALA A 139 22.55 2.21 6.28
C ALA A 139 22.70 1.76 4.82
N PHE A 140 23.93 1.49 4.38
CA PHE A 140 24.16 0.75 3.13
C PHE A 140 24.16 -0.75 3.44
N ILE A 141 23.07 -1.44 3.10
CA ILE A 141 23.02 -2.91 3.13
C ILE A 141 23.13 -3.40 1.68
N PRO A 142 24.09 -4.27 1.31
CA PRO A 142 24.09 -4.91 0.00
C PRO A 142 22.89 -5.85 -0.10
N LEU A 143 21.76 -5.32 -0.59
CA LEU A 143 20.46 -6.02 -0.65
C LEU A 143 20.44 -7.23 -1.58
N GLU A 144 21.28 -7.24 -2.60
CA GLU A 144 21.33 -8.34 -3.57
C GLU A 144 21.53 -9.68 -2.85
N GLY A 145 20.69 -10.66 -3.17
CA GLY A 145 20.78 -12.00 -2.61
C GLY A 145 19.43 -12.54 -2.14
N ARG A 146 19.51 -13.68 -1.45
CA ARG A 146 18.34 -14.40 -0.94
C ARG A 146 18.13 -14.06 0.53
N TRP A 147 16.88 -13.87 0.92
CA TRP A 147 16.49 -13.49 2.26
C TRP A 147 15.36 -14.39 2.78
N LYS A 148 15.42 -14.73 4.05
CA LYS A 148 14.33 -15.39 4.79
C LYS A 148 13.74 -14.43 5.82
N GLY A 149 12.44 -14.19 5.75
CA GLY A 149 11.68 -13.39 6.70
C GLY A 149 11.03 -14.29 7.75
N CYS A 150 11.35 -14.08 9.02
CA CYS A 150 10.80 -14.87 10.12
C CYS A 150 10.08 -13.96 11.12
N ASN A 151 8.81 -14.28 11.40
CA ASN A 151 7.99 -13.45 12.28
C ASN A 151 8.60 -13.37 13.68
N VAL A 152 8.68 -12.15 14.19
CA VAL A 152 9.10 -11.81 15.56
C VAL A 152 7.86 -11.56 16.40
N ARG A 153 6.84 -10.90 15.84
CA ARG A 153 5.59 -10.55 16.51
C ARG A 153 4.43 -10.61 15.53
N ILE A 154 3.27 -11.01 16.02
CA ILE A 154 2.00 -10.85 15.32
C ILE A 154 0.93 -10.41 16.32
N GLY A 155 0.37 -9.21 16.14
CA GLY A 155 -0.45 -8.54 17.15
C GLY A 155 0.28 -8.52 18.50
N LYS A 156 -0.36 -9.00 19.55
CA LYS A 156 0.26 -9.08 20.89
C LYS A 156 1.16 -10.32 21.09
N LYS A 157 1.16 -11.28 20.17
CA LYS A 157 1.92 -12.54 20.31
C LYS A 157 3.35 -12.39 19.81
N LYS A 158 4.32 -12.77 20.62
CA LYS A 158 5.75 -12.85 20.25
C LYS A 158 6.11 -14.26 19.78
N TYR A 159 7.03 -14.35 18.83
CA TYR A 159 7.51 -15.57 18.20
C TYR A 159 9.02 -15.67 18.38
N ASN A 160 9.54 -16.90 18.49
CA ASN A 160 10.97 -17.17 18.69
C ASN A 160 11.81 -17.11 17.39
N SER A 161 11.25 -16.52 16.32
CA SER A 161 11.88 -16.39 15.00
C SER A 161 12.39 -17.70 14.36
N LYS A 162 11.97 -18.88 14.86
CA LYS A 162 12.36 -20.18 14.30
C LYS A 162 11.55 -20.59 13.06
N SER A 163 10.32 -20.08 12.93
CA SER A 163 9.45 -20.34 11.79
C SER A 163 9.45 -19.15 10.85
N CYS A 164 9.98 -19.33 9.65
CA CYS A 164 10.04 -18.28 8.64
C CYS A 164 8.79 -18.29 7.79
N SER A 165 8.21 -17.10 7.56
CA SER A 165 6.95 -16.93 6.86
C SER A 165 7.14 -16.53 5.39
N LEU A 166 8.26 -15.90 5.06
CA LEU A 166 8.54 -15.34 3.74
C LEU A 166 9.95 -15.67 3.29
N TYR A 167 10.11 -15.84 1.98
CA TYR A 167 11.39 -15.99 1.31
C TYR A 167 11.39 -15.07 0.11
N MET A 168 12.42 -14.26 -0.05
CA MET A 168 12.56 -13.35 -1.19
C MET A 168 13.96 -13.44 -1.79
N THR A 169 14.07 -13.11 -3.07
CA THR A 169 15.35 -12.88 -3.74
C THR A 169 15.35 -11.49 -4.33
N ILE A 170 16.34 -10.67 -3.95
CA ILE A 170 16.56 -9.34 -4.52
C ILE A 170 17.70 -9.44 -5.53
N ARG A 171 17.49 -8.91 -6.73
CA ARG A 171 18.48 -8.88 -7.81
C ARG A 171 18.76 -7.44 -8.22
N LYS A 172 20.01 -7.16 -8.56
CA LYS A 172 20.39 -5.92 -9.21
C LYS A 172 19.96 -5.94 -10.69
N GLN A 173 19.43 -4.82 -11.16
CA GLN A 173 19.10 -4.56 -12.57
C GLN A 173 19.85 -3.31 -13.06
N SER A 174 19.75 -3.01 -14.36
CA SER A 174 20.33 -1.80 -14.97
C SER A 174 19.91 -0.53 -14.25
N ASP A 175 18.63 -0.46 -13.84
CA ASP A 175 18.01 0.75 -13.29
C ASP A 175 17.81 0.69 -11.77
N GLY A 176 18.44 -0.28 -11.08
CA GLY A 176 18.37 -0.39 -9.62
C GLY A 176 18.29 -1.83 -9.12
N TYR A 177 17.26 -2.12 -8.32
CA TYR A 177 17.02 -3.45 -7.73
C TYR A 177 15.58 -3.88 -7.99
N MET A 178 15.34 -5.20 -7.98
CA MET A 178 14.01 -5.77 -7.97
C MET A 178 13.92 -6.96 -7.02
N ILE A 179 12.70 -7.26 -6.55
CA ILE A 179 12.39 -8.55 -5.95
C ILE A 179 12.04 -9.53 -7.08
N SER A 180 12.93 -10.50 -7.35
CA SER A 180 12.80 -11.42 -8.49
C SER A 180 12.03 -12.71 -8.17
N ASP A 181 12.00 -13.11 -6.90
CA ASP A 181 11.26 -14.28 -6.43
C ASP A 181 10.73 -13.95 -5.03
N LEU A 182 9.45 -14.22 -4.79
CA LEU A 182 8.79 -13.99 -3.51
C LEU A 182 7.87 -15.18 -3.22
N ARG A 183 8.05 -15.80 -2.05
CA ARG A 183 7.29 -16.98 -1.65
C ARG A 183 6.90 -16.92 -0.19
N ARG A 184 5.66 -17.32 0.09
CA ARG A 184 5.21 -17.60 1.46
C ARG A 184 5.53 -19.04 1.83
N SER A 185 5.87 -19.26 3.09
CA SER A 185 6.08 -20.61 3.66
C SER A 185 4.85 -21.50 3.62
N ASP A 186 3.65 -20.91 3.63
CA ASP A 186 2.36 -21.62 3.54
C ASP A 186 2.01 -22.02 2.10
N GLY A 187 2.86 -21.71 1.13
CA GLY A 187 2.68 -22.03 -0.29
C GLY A 187 1.63 -21.19 -1.01
N ARG A 188 0.99 -20.22 -0.32
CA ARG A 188 -0.02 -19.36 -0.96
C ARG A 188 0.66 -18.40 -1.94
N PRO A 189 0.12 -18.26 -3.16
CA PRO A 189 0.71 -17.38 -4.16
C PRO A 189 0.56 -15.93 -3.73
N ILE A 190 1.66 -15.19 -3.87
CA ILE A 190 1.80 -13.79 -3.50
C ILE A 190 2.58 -13.08 -4.60
N GLU A 191 2.25 -11.82 -4.85
CA GLU A 191 2.99 -10.95 -5.76
C GLU A 191 3.47 -9.70 -5.04
N VAL A 192 4.52 -9.08 -5.56
CA VAL A 192 4.98 -7.76 -5.12
C VAL A 192 4.08 -6.73 -5.80
N VAL A 193 3.51 -5.82 -5.03
CA VAL A 193 2.67 -4.73 -5.54
C VAL A 193 3.55 -3.50 -5.80
N ALA A 194 4.29 -3.07 -4.78
CA ALA A 194 5.36 -2.10 -4.92
C ALA A 194 6.59 -2.49 -4.10
N ALA A 195 7.74 -1.96 -4.49
CA ALA A 195 8.98 -2.06 -3.76
C ALA A 195 9.78 -0.78 -4.01
N ASP A 196 9.92 0.05 -2.98
CA ASP A 196 10.76 1.24 -3.05
C ASP A 196 12.20 0.85 -2.71
N PHE A 197 13.08 0.91 -3.70
CA PHE A 197 14.51 0.70 -3.52
C PHE A 197 15.24 2.04 -3.45
N ALA A 198 15.43 2.55 -2.24
CA ALA A 198 16.12 3.82 -2.01
C ALA A 198 17.53 3.60 -1.46
N ARG A 199 18.54 4.20 -2.10
CA ARG A 199 19.93 4.28 -1.60
C ARG A 199 20.55 2.92 -1.19
N GLY A 200 20.17 1.84 -1.87
CA GLY A 200 20.63 0.49 -1.54
C GLY A 200 19.93 -0.13 -0.33
N THR A 201 18.73 0.33 0.02
CA THR A 201 17.85 -0.29 1.02
C THR A 201 16.49 -0.62 0.40
N LEU A 202 15.68 -1.42 1.11
CA LEU A 202 14.29 -1.72 0.77
C LEU A 202 13.44 -1.16 1.92
N PRO A 203 13.39 0.17 2.08
CA PRO A 203 12.69 0.84 3.17
C PRO A 203 11.24 0.41 3.21
N GLU A 204 10.58 0.31 2.06
CA GLU A 204 9.16 0.01 1.99
C GLU A 204 8.83 -0.85 0.79
N TRP A 205 7.89 -1.78 0.99
CA TRP A 205 7.37 -2.63 -0.07
C TRP A 205 6.04 -3.22 0.34
N SER A 206 5.28 -3.70 -0.63
CA SER A 206 3.93 -4.22 -0.44
C SER A 206 3.75 -5.49 -1.25
N THR A 207 2.85 -6.35 -0.79
CA THR A 207 2.56 -7.62 -1.43
C THR A 207 1.08 -7.88 -1.46
N LYS A 208 0.60 -8.62 -2.46
CA LYS A 208 -0.80 -9.01 -2.57
C LYS A 208 -0.94 -10.52 -2.60
N THR A 209 -1.75 -11.06 -1.70
CA THR A 209 -2.09 -12.49 -1.73
C THR A 209 -3.12 -12.72 -2.83
N LEU A 210 -2.76 -13.48 -3.88
CA LEU A 210 -3.57 -13.57 -5.11
C LEU A 210 -4.97 -14.14 -4.87
N GLN A 211 -5.11 -15.04 -3.91
CA GLN A 211 -6.37 -15.73 -3.60
C GLN A 211 -7.37 -14.80 -2.88
N THR A 212 -6.89 -13.92 -2.02
CA THR A 212 -7.73 -13.11 -1.12
C THR A 212 -7.73 -11.63 -1.49
N GLY A 213 -6.84 -11.18 -2.36
CA GLY A 213 -6.64 -9.77 -2.69
C GLY A 213 -6.03 -8.92 -1.57
N ILE A 214 -5.83 -9.50 -0.37
CA ILE A 214 -5.24 -8.80 0.78
C ILE A 214 -3.85 -8.28 0.46
N ILE A 215 -3.68 -6.97 0.67
CA ILE A 215 -2.39 -6.30 0.61
C ILE A 215 -1.75 -6.32 2.00
N THR A 216 -0.50 -6.75 2.04
CA THR A 216 0.40 -6.68 3.20
C THR A 216 1.48 -5.65 2.90
N SER A 217 1.57 -4.59 3.68
CA SER A 217 2.54 -3.51 3.50
C SER A 217 3.65 -3.61 4.56
N TYR A 218 4.91 -3.54 4.14
CA TYR A 218 6.10 -3.67 4.97
C TYR A 218 6.84 -2.34 5.04
N SER A 219 7.18 -1.90 6.25
CA SER A 219 8.11 -0.78 6.50
C SER A 219 9.32 -1.33 7.25
N CYS A 220 10.49 -1.15 6.68
CA CYS A 220 11.71 -1.85 7.04
C CYS A 220 12.75 -0.87 7.57
N GLN A 221 13.35 -1.24 8.71
CA GLN A 221 14.43 -0.51 9.36
C GLN A 221 15.77 -1.23 9.15
N PHE A 222 16.77 -0.43 8.79
CA PHE A 222 18.11 -0.90 8.45
C PHE A 222 19.12 -0.39 9.48
N LYS A 223 19.85 -1.30 10.13
CA LYS A 223 20.91 -0.92 11.09
C LYS A 223 22.24 -0.76 10.35
N LYS A 224 22.87 0.41 10.49
CA LYS A 224 24.15 0.76 9.84
C LYS A 224 25.25 -0.31 9.99
N ASN A 225 25.31 -0.97 11.15
CA ASN A 225 26.34 -1.96 11.47
C ASN A 225 25.92 -3.42 11.18
N ASN A 226 24.77 -3.65 10.56
CA ASN A 226 24.25 -4.98 10.30
C ASN A 226 23.90 -5.14 8.83
N GLN A 227 24.77 -5.81 8.08
CA GLN A 227 24.61 -6.02 6.63
C GLN A 227 23.84 -7.30 6.27
N ASN A 228 23.50 -8.12 7.27
CA ASN A 228 22.94 -9.47 7.06
C ASN A 228 21.49 -9.60 7.53
N SER A 229 20.90 -8.53 8.05
CA SER A 229 19.48 -8.52 8.39
C SER A 229 18.89 -7.13 8.41
N PHE A 230 17.59 -7.06 8.14
CA PHE A 230 16.74 -5.90 8.35
C PHE A 230 15.42 -6.36 8.95
N ILE A 231 14.77 -5.49 9.72
CA ILE A 231 13.50 -5.80 10.38
C ILE A 231 12.43 -4.98 9.69
N CYS A 232 11.29 -5.59 9.39
CA CYS A 232 10.13 -4.88 8.88
C CYS A 232 8.96 -5.01 9.83
N GLU A 233 8.29 -3.91 10.09
CA GLU A 233 6.91 -3.91 10.52
C GLU A 233 6.02 -4.18 9.32
N TRP A 234 4.99 -5.00 9.51
CA TRP A 234 4.05 -5.33 8.45
C TRP A 234 2.61 -5.20 8.92
N GLU A 235 1.72 -4.86 8.00
CA GLU A 235 0.31 -4.64 8.27
C GLU A 235 -0.57 -5.17 7.13
N GLU A 236 -1.69 -5.76 7.51
CA GLU A 236 -2.81 -6.22 6.71
C GLU A 236 -4.10 -5.63 7.32
N PRO A 237 -5.26 -5.59 6.62
CA PRO A 237 -6.47 -4.88 7.07
C PRO A 237 -7.00 -5.20 8.49
N LYS A 238 -6.58 -6.30 9.11
CA LYS A 238 -7.01 -6.71 10.46
C LYS A 238 -5.85 -7.22 11.32
N ARG A 239 -4.61 -7.05 10.87
CA ARG A 239 -3.48 -7.74 11.45
C ARG A 239 -2.19 -7.01 11.18
N GLU A 240 -1.36 -6.93 12.20
CA GLU A 240 -0.04 -6.34 12.12
C GLU A 240 0.99 -7.27 12.75
N GLY A 241 2.25 -7.02 12.46
CA GLY A 241 3.33 -7.75 13.06
C GLY A 241 4.69 -7.18 12.72
N THR A 242 5.70 -7.93 13.12
CA THR A 242 7.09 -7.59 12.86
C THR A 242 7.77 -8.86 12.33
N ILE A 243 8.54 -8.73 11.26
CA ILE A 243 9.27 -9.79 10.61
C ILE A 243 10.75 -9.41 10.50
N ASN A 244 11.64 -10.35 10.83
CA ASN A 244 13.07 -10.14 10.67
C ASN A 244 13.55 -10.87 9.42
N PHE A 245 14.12 -10.14 8.47
CA PHE A 245 14.76 -10.70 7.29
C PHE A 245 16.22 -10.98 7.58
N GLN A 246 16.65 -12.22 7.35
CA GLN A 246 18.05 -12.62 7.42
C GLN A 246 18.53 -13.06 6.05
N ARG A 247 19.74 -12.63 5.69
CA ARG A 247 20.41 -13.06 4.46
C ARG A 247 20.70 -14.56 4.54
N LEU A 248 20.42 -15.26 3.45
CA LEU A 248 20.82 -16.64 3.26
C LEU A 248 22.23 -16.69 2.65
N PRO A 249 23.05 -17.70 3.00
CA PRO A 249 24.33 -17.95 2.34
C PRO A 249 24.19 -18.14 0.83
#